data_AF-A0A7W3N5G2-F1
#
_entry.id   AF-A0A7W3N5G2-F1
#
_cell.length_a   1.000
_cell.length_b   1.000
_cell.length_c   1.000
_cell.angle_alpha   90.00
_cell.angle_beta   90.00
_cell.angle_gamma   90.00
#
_symmetry.space_group_name_H-M   'P 1'
#
loop_
_entity.id
_entity.type
_entity.pdbx_description
1 polymer ?
#
loop_
_entity_poly.entity_id
_entity_poly.type
_entity_poly.pdbx_seq_one_letter_code
_entity_poly.pdbx_strand_id
1 'polypeptide(L)'
;MTVRGTVRATAKAMTRVTARAMTRVTVRATTRVTTGGTARVRTRVLAGVTALLCLAGCASVPSGGRVMSGRSAERAEPISDPYVRIVPVRPRHNWAPEDIVTGFLTASGAFNDDHEVAREYLTPQTSAAWKPGARPQVIVLQSVPSVSPPRAGGAETTVEVNATRLGYIGSDGQYTAETGTLYTTSFGLTQDSARQWRISRIPTELQNGLMLAKGDVDRAFRVFNLYFFEPGGGVLVPNGIHLPLGNRQDLPRQLVQALLAGPTGWLRPAVRSHFPAGTRLVGDGVSIADGVATVDLSAPARRGDLQRMAAQLGWTLRQLPEIRGVKLRIDGETVDPGGLGAVQTAEDWTRFDSDTPRSGGEETIYLRGPDGRPRQLLDAAAVPAGTTGQDRLHRPSLSPDRRIAGLDSAGDTLYSGDLTGGTPVRAVLDAEHEDGTFTPPSWDRRGGLWTVESRRDGSTLWMVPRSGAAVRVQTWDLSSHRVLAFRVARDGVRVAAIVQIGDERQIRLGRIVQRSETVAVGDFLPISAELVDAVDLAWNDSDTLAVLGKTKATATQVTPYLVPVSGNGITAVGSGSLGEARSITAAPGSRIVIGAEINGESSICRQSTLRDWRFDEWKCDSLGSDPTYWN
;
A
#
# COMPACT_ATOMS: atom_id res chain seq x y z
N MET A 1 2.58 -11.23 65.73
CA MET A 1 1.38 -11.94 66.20
C MET A 1 0.49 -12.09 64.96
N THR A 2 0.34 -13.24 64.28
CA THR A 2 0.23 -14.65 64.76
C THR A 2 -1.03 -14.79 65.63
N VAL A 3 -2.06 -15.65 65.42
CA VAL A 3 -2.22 -17.04 64.89
C VAL A 3 -3.48 -17.12 63.98
N ARG A 4 -3.73 -18.00 62.96
CA ARG A 4 -3.10 -19.20 62.34
C ARG A 4 -3.82 -20.56 62.54
N GLY A 5 -4.98 -20.81 61.89
CA GLY A 5 -5.67 -22.13 61.77
C GLY A 5 -7.22 -22.08 61.90
N THR A 6 -8.03 -23.12 61.63
CA THR A 6 -7.74 -24.53 61.20
C THR A 6 -8.92 -25.21 60.46
N VAL A 7 -8.63 -26.30 59.73
CA VAL A 7 -9.46 -27.12 58.79
C VAL A 7 -10.45 -28.13 59.43
N ARG A 8 -11.61 -28.39 58.77
CA ARG A 8 -12.30 -29.72 58.56
C ARG A 8 -13.56 -29.53 57.68
N ALA A 9 -13.99 -30.32 56.67
CA ALA A 9 -13.63 -31.61 56.03
C ALA A 9 -14.47 -32.86 56.40
N THR A 10 -15.48 -33.21 55.57
CA THR A 10 -16.10 -34.56 55.34
C THR A 10 -17.22 -34.47 54.26
N ALA A 11 -17.77 -35.55 53.67
CA ALA A 11 -17.19 -36.51 52.71
C ALA A 11 -18.29 -37.40 52.04
N LYS A 12 -17.94 -38.07 50.91
CA LYS A 12 -18.68 -39.14 50.16
C LYS A 12 -19.88 -38.74 49.26
N ALA A 13 -20.18 -39.43 48.14
CA ALA A 13 -19.41 -40.33 47.24
C ALA A 13 -20.24 -40.77 45.98
N MET A 14 -19.57 -41.26 44.92
CA MET A 14 -20.12 -42.10 43.79
C MET A 14 -21.13 -41.41 42.84
N THR A 15 -21.38 -41.77 41.56
CA THR A 15 -20.74 -42.62 40.49
C THR A 15 -21.28 -42.13 39.10
N ARG A 16 -20.99 -42.63 37.88
CA ARG A 16 -20.27 -43.80 37.28
C ARG A 16 -19.64 -43.31 35.94
N VAL A 17 -18.40 -43.63 35.59
CA VAL A 17 -17.95 -44.71 34.68
C VAL A 17 -18.59 -44.75 33.27
N THR A 18 -17.82 -44.32 32.25
CA THR A 18 -17.21 -45.20 31.23
C THR A 18 -16.05 -44.47 30.53
N ALA A 19 -14.97 -45.19 30.18
CA ALA A 19 -13.85 -44.66 29.38
C ALA A 19 -13.35 -45.75 28.41
N ARG A 20 -12.85 -45.34 27.23
CA ARG A 20 -12.43 -46.27 26.16
C ARG A 20 -10.90 -46.35 26.11
N ALA A 21 -10.34 -47.56 26.06
CA ALA A 21 -8.91 -47.80 26.20
C ALA A 21 -8.11 -47.62 24.89
N MET A 22 -6.81 -47.33 25.03
CA MET A 22 -5.80 -47.53 23.98
C MET A 22 -4.80 -48.61 24.41
N THR A 23 -4.39 -49.45 23.46
CA THR A 23 -3.59 -50.65 23.68
C THR A 23 -2.09 -50.32 23.79
N ARG A 24 -1.40 -50.90 24.79
CA ARG A 24 0.07 -50.98 24.81
C ARG A 24 0.52 -52.38 24.38
N VAL A 25 1.47 -52.44 23.45
CA VAL A 25 2.18 -53.69 23.09
C VAL A 25 3.36 -53.87 24.06
N THR A 26 3.48 -55.06 24.63
CA THR A 26 4.63 -55.48 25.45
C THR A 26 5.44 -56.55 24.74
N VAL A 27 6.73 -56.27 24.49
CA VAL A 27 7.70 -57.28 24.02
C VAL A 27 8.29 -57.99 25.24
N ARG A 28 8.32 -59.32 25.21
CA ARG A 28 8.70 -60.19 26.33
C ARG A 28 10.14 -60.68 26.12
N ALA A 29 11.07 -60.26 26.97
CA ALA A 29 12.45 -60.77 26.95
C ALA A 29 12.56 -62.05 27.79
N THR A 30 13.13 -63.11 27.21
CA THR A 30 13.25 -64.43 27.87
C THR A 30 14.50 -64.50 28.74
N THR A 31 14.38 -65.07 29.94
CA THR A 31 15.51 -65.29 30.84
C THR A 31 16.32 -66.53 30.46
N ARG A 32 17.65 -66.47 30.67
CA ARG A 32 18.50 -67.64 30.90
C ARG A 32 19.48 -67.33 32.03
N VAL A 33 19.69 -68.32 32.89
CA VAL A 33 20.61 -68.26 34.03
C VAL A 33 21.77 -69.21 33.77
N THR A 34 23.00 -68.75 33.95
CA THR A 34 24.19 -69.59 34.08
C THR A 34 25.08 -69.02 35.17
N THR A 35 25.46 -69.87 36.11
CA THR A 35 26.28 -69.54 37.29
C THR A 35 27.78 -69.61 36.99
N GLY A 36 28.55 -68.74 37.62
CA GLY A 36 30.02 -68.82 37.63
C GLY A 36 30.60 -67.51 38.14
N GLY A 37 31.42 -67.55 39.20
CA GLY A 37 32.03 -66.35 39.75
C GLY A 37 33.46 -66.61 40.20
N THR A 38 34.29 -65.57 40.20
CA THR A 38 35.50 -65.46 41.02
C THR A 38 36.08 -64.04 40.98
N ALA A 39 36.98 -63.76 41.93
CA ALA A 39 38.07 -62.78 41.86
C ALA A 39 37.72 -61.28 41.64
N ARG A 40 37.96 -60.51 42.70
CA ARG A 40 38.14 -59.06 42.69
C ARG A 40 39.33 -58.68 41.79
N VAL A 41 39.20 -57.62 40.97
CA VAL A 41 40.16 -56.52 40.72
C VAL A 41 39.75 -55.78 39.44
N ARG A 42 39.28 -54.51 39.59
CA ARG A 42 39.22 -53.40 38.59
C ARG A 42 38.29 -52.23 38.97
N THR A 43 37.76 -52.20 40.20
CA THR A 43 36.91 -51.11 40.73
C THR A 43 37.67 -49.81 40.99
N ARG A 44 38.13 -49.12 39.94
CA ARG A 44 38.59 -47.71 39.99
C ARG A 44 38.64 -46.94 38.66
N VAL A 45 38.47 -47.60 37.50
CA VAL A 45 38.42 -46.91 36.19
C VAL A 45 36.99 -46.54 35.77
N LEU A 46 35.99 -47.33 36.17
CA LEU A 46 34.57 -47.15 35.78
C LEU A 46 33.82 -46.04 36.57
N ALA A 47 34.55 -45.03 37.07
CA ALA A 47 33.99 -43.89 37.79
C ALA A 47 34.12 -42.56 37.01
N GLY A 48 35.16 -42.41 36.17
CA GLY A 48 35.37 -41.19 35.38
C GLY A 48 34.44 -41.08 34.15
N VAL A 49 34.14 -42.20 33.50
CA VAL A 49 33.35 -42.22 32.25
C VAL A 49 31.89 -41.85 32.48
N THR A 50 31.31 -42.28 33.61
CA THR A 50 29.88 -42.08 33.94
C THR A 50 29.54 -40.60 34.20
N ALA A 51 30.50 -39.80 34.66
CA ALA A 51 30.31 -38.37 34.90
C ALA A 51 30.22 -37.53 33.60
N LEU A 52 30.88 -37.95 32.52
CA LEU A 52 30.87 -37.26 31.22
C LEU A 52 29.60 -37.53 30.41
N LEU A 53 28.91 -38.66 30.63
CA LEU A 53 27.70 -39.04 29.89
C LEU A 53 26.44 -38.27 30.30
N CYS A 54 26.44 -37.55 31.42
CA CYS A 54 25.28 -36.81 31.92
C CYS A 54 25.13 -35.40 31.29
N LEU A 55 26.03 -34.99 30.39
CA LEU A 55 26.05 -33.65 29.77
C LEU A 55 25.53 -33.61 28.32
N ALA A 56 25.11 -34.75 27.75
CA ALA A 56 24.61 -34.86 26.37
C ALA A 56 23.06 -34.96 26.26
N GLY A 57 22.33 -34.54 27.31
CA GLY A 57 20.88 -34.74 27.47
C GLY A 57 19.97 -33.73 26.76
N CYS A 58 20.26 -33.31 25.53
CA CYS A 58 19.40 -32.38 24.81
C CYS A 58 18.12 -33.07 24.28
N ALA A 59 16.97 -32.74 24.87
CA ALA A 59 15.67 -33.24 24.43
C ALA A 59 15.22 -32.55 23.13
N SER A 60 15.24 -33.27 22.00
CA SER A 60 14.73 -32.79 20.73
C SER A 60 13.19 -32.83 20.69
N VAL A 61 12.57 -31.64 20.79
CA VAL A 61 11.14 -31.47 20.50
C VAL A 61 10.90 -31.71 19.00
N PRO A 62 9.85 -32.46 18.58
CA PRO A 62 9.52 -32.63 17.16
C PRO A 62 9.02 -31.34 16.48
N SER A 63 9.93 -30.42 16.14
CA SER A 63 9.69 -29.21 15.34
C SER A 63 9.48 -29.55 13.86
N GLY A 64 8.52 -30.43 13.58
CA GLY A 64 8.23 -31.01 12.26
C GLY A 64 6.74 -31.05 11.89
N GLY A 65 5.90 -30.26 12.58
CA GLY A 65 4.53 -30.02 12.11
C GLY A 65 4.58 -29.34 10.74
N ARG A 66 3.91 -29.91 9.73
CA ARG A 66 3.85 -29.32 8.39
C ARG A 66 3.15 -27.97 8.45
N VAL A 67 3.94 -26.88 8.43
CA VAL A 67 3.42 -25.53 8.33
C VAL A 67 2.82 -25.36 6.93
N MET A 68 1.51 -25.62 6.82
CA MET A 68 0.71 -25.15 5.70
C MET A 68 0.66 -23.62 5.79
N SER A 69 1.71 -22.98 5.25
CA SER A 69 1.73 -21.53 5.06
C SER A 69 0.60 -21.19 4.11
N GLY A 70 -0.53 -20.70 4.65
CA GLY A 70 -1.52 -20.00 3.83
C GLY A 70 -0.82 -18.88 3.05
N ARG A 71 -1.35 -18.53 1.87
CA ARG A 71 -0.86 -17.37 1.12
C ARG A 71 -0.91 -16.16 2.05
N SER A 72 0.22 -15.49 2.24
CA SER A 72 0.20 -14.15 2.85
C SER A 72 -0.65 -13.27 1.93
N ALA A 73 -1.76 -12.76 2.44
CA ALA A 73 -2.40 -11.63 1.78
C ALA A 73 -1.37 -10.48 1.77
N GLU A 74 -1.09 -9.93 0.60
CA GLU A 74 -0.28 -8.72 0.44
C GLU A 74 -1.05 -7.56 1.08
N ARG A 75 -0.80 -7.37 2.36
CA ARG A 75 -1.39 -6.35 3.22
C ARG A 75 -0.44 -5.16 3.22
N ALA A 76 -0.98 -3.96 2.97
CA ALA A 76 -0.28 -2.71 3.20
C ALA A 76 0.39 -2.71 4.59
N GLU A 77 1.56 -2.05 4.71
CA GLU A 77 2.47 -2.03 5.88
C GLU A 77 1.79 -2.46 7.20
N PRO A 78 2.16 -3.63 7.76
CA PRO A 78 1.30 -4.34 8.69
C PRO A 78 1.01 -3.51 9.94
N ILE A 79 -0.27 -3.46 10.34
CA ILE A 79 -0.79 -2.67 11.49
C ILE A 79 -0.28 -3.17 12.86
N SER A 80 0.75 -4.03 12.85
CA SER A 80 1.70 -4.31 13.93
C SER A 80 2.69 -3.17 14.20
N ASP A 81 2.84 -2.19 13.31
CA ASP A 81 3.51 -0.92 13.62
C ASP A 81 2.88 -0.33 14.91
N PRO A 82 3.67 -0.10 15.98
CA PRO A 82 3.14 0.33 17.26
C PRO A 82 2.53 1.72 17.14
N TYR A 83 1.22 1.81 17.40
CA TYR A 83 0.49 3.07 17.41
C TYR A 83 1.05 4.02 18.49
N VAL A 84 1.93 4.94 18.07
CA VAL A 84 2.49 6.00 18.90
C VAL A 84 1.41 7.07 19.12
N ARG A 85 0.52 6.81 20.07
CA ARG A 85 -0.51 7.75 20.51
C ARG A 85 0.13 9.09 20.89
N ILE A 86 -0.35 10.19 20.32
CA ILE A 86 0.03 11.53 20.78
C ILE A 86 -0.50 11.73 22.20
N VAL A 87 0.46 12.02 23.09
CA VAL A 87 0.43 12.48 24.48
C VAL A 87 0.06 13.95 24.75
N PRO A 88 -1.16 14.50 24.55
CA PRO A 88 -1.34 15.95 24.68
C PRO A 88 -1.17 16.41 26.13
N VAL A 89 -0.59 17.59 26.32
CA VAL A 89 -0.46 18.25 27.63
C VAL A 89 -1.64 19.21 27.78
N ARG A 90 -2.26 19.28 28.97
CA ARG A 90 -3.31 20.26 29.29
C ARG A 90 -2.70 21.66 29.53
N PRO A 91 -3.40 22.77 29.20
CA PRO A 91 -2.89 24.13 29.41
C PRO A 91 -2.54 24.35 30.88
N ARG A 92 -1.33 24.84 31.16
CA ARG A 92 -0.86 25.06 32.55
C ARG A 92 -1.14 26.48 33.02
N HIS A 93 -1.12 26.65 34.33
CA HIS A 93 -1.23 27.96 34.97
C HIS A 93 -0.08 28.89 34.53
N ASN A 94 -0.42 30.13 34.19
CA ASN A 94 0.51 31.21 33.79
C ASN A 94 1.34 30.95 32.52
N TRP A 95 0.88 30.08 31.63
CA TRP A 95 1.40 29.99 30.25
C TRP A 95 1.16 31.28 29.47
N ALA A 96 2.13 31.66 28.63
CA ALA A 96 2.05 32.84 27.78
C ALA A 96 1.13 32.62 26.56
N PRO A 97 0.66 33.67 25.87
CA PRO A 97 -0.16 33.54 24.66
C PRO A 97 0.45 32.60 23.60
N GLU A 98 1.76 32.67 23.40
CA GLU A 98 2.54 31.82 22.50
C GLU A 98 2.62 30.35 22.96
N ASP A 99 2.72 30.08 24.27
CA ASP A 99 2.64 28.72 24.83
C ASP A 99 1.25 28.12 24.61
N ILE A 100 0.19 28.93 24.75
CA ILE A 100 -1.21 28.52 24.56
C ILE A 100 -1.48 28.17 23.09
N VAL A 101 -0.96 28.94 22.13
CA VAL A 101 -1.07 28.60 20.70
C VAL A 101 -0.23 27.36 20.35
N THR A 102 1.01 27.27 20.84
CA THR A 102 1.89 26.10 20.62
C THR A 102 1.28 24.83 21.20
N GLY A 103 0.72 24.93 22.41
CA GLY A 103 0.02 23.85 23.10
C GLY A 103 -1.25 23.42 22.37
N PHE A 104 -2.09 24.36 21.92
CA PHE A 104 -3.27 24.05 21.10
C PHE A 104 -2.89 23.30 19.81
N LEU A 105 -1.93 23.81 19.04
CA LEU A 105 -1.50 23.18 17.78
C LEU A 105 -1.00 21.75 18.03
N THR A 106 -0.14 21.57 19.04
CA THR A 106 0.37 20.24 19.44
C THR A 106 -0.74 19.30 19.91
N ALA A 107 -1.68 19.79 20.73
CA ALA A 107 -2.80 19.00 21.24
C ALA A 107 -3.84 18.67 20.16
N SER A 108 -3.97 19.49 19.11
CA SER A 108 -4.96 19.29 18.04
C SER A 108 -4.76 17.97 17.28
N GLY A 109 -3.52 17.45 17.22
CA GLY A 109 -3.21 16.13 16.65
C GLY A 109 -3.69 14.93 17.49
N ALA A 110 -4.14 15.14 18.73
CA ALA A 110 -4.69 14.09 19.58
C ALA A 110 -6.21 13.97 19.41
N PHE A 111 -6.64 13.00 18.60
CA PHE A 111 -8.03 12.74 18.23
C PHE A 111 -8.92 12.11 19.33
N ASN A 112 -8.42 11.97 20.56
CA ASN A 112 -9.18 11.31 21.61
C ASN A 112 -10.31 12.20 22.13
N ASP A 113 -11.48 11.59 22.34
CA ASP A 113 -12.61 12.20 23.05
C ASP A 113 -13.03 13.57 22.45
N ASP A 114 -13.15 13.61 21.11
CA ASP A 114 -13.36 14.81 20.28
C ASP A 114 -12.32 15.92 20.54
N HIS A 115 -11.05 15.54 20.62
CA HIS A 115 -9.90 16.41 20.90
C HIS A 115 -10.02 17.13 22.27
N GLU A 116 -10.48 16.44 23.32
CA GLU A 116 -10.77 16.99 24.66
C GLU A 116 -9.69 17.99 25.14
N VAL A 117 -8.42 17.57 25.11
CA VAL A 117 -7.30 18.37 25.62
C VAL A 117 -6.98 19.58 24.74
N ALA A 118 -7.22 19.52 23.43
CA ALA A 118 -7.09 20.69 22.56
C ALA A 118 -8.19 21.72 22.85
N ARG A 119 -9.41 21.25 23.17
CA ARG A 119 -10.55 22.12 23.53
C ARG A 119 -10.32 22.92 24.81
N GLU A 120 -9.47 22.47 25.73
CA GLU A 120 -9.11 23.20 26.96
C GLU A 120 -8.31 24.49 26.69
N TYR A 121 -7.61 24.60 25.56
CA TYR A 121 -6.88 25.82 25.16
C TYR A 121 -7.79 26.92 24.57
N LEU A 122 -9.02 26.57 24.19
CA LEU A 122 -9.98 27.44 23.54
C LEU A 122 -10.90 28.13 24.58
N THR A 123 -11.49 29.28 24.23
CA THR A 123 -12.66 29.76 24.99
C THR A 123 -13.86 28.83 24.77
N PRO A 124 -14.87 28.79 25.66
CA PRO A 124 -16.07 27.97 25.46
C PRO A 124 -16.77 28.22 24.12
N GLN A 125 -16.80 29.48 23.66
CA GLN A 125 -17.38 29.89 22.38
C GLN A 125 -16.58 29.34 21.20
N THR A 126 -15.25 29.48 21.22
CA THR A 126 -14.35 28.97 20.17
C THR A 126 -14.33 27.45 20.15
N SER A 127 -14.41 26.80 21.31
CA SER A 127 -14.52 25.34 21.46
C SER A 127 -15.85 24.80 20.91
N ALA A 128 -16.95 25.52 21.12
CA ALA A 128 -18.23 25.20 20.50
C ALA A 128 -18.18 25.35 18.97
N ALA A 129 -17.52 26.39 18.45
CA ALA A 129 -17.40 26.66 17.01
C ALA A 129 -16.43 25.73 16.27
N TRP A 130 -15.33 25.30 16.89
CA TRP A 130 -14.34 24.41 16.26
C TRP A 130 -14.89 22.98 16.13
N LYS A 131 -14.98 22.49 14.89
CA LYS A 131 -15.63 21.21 14.53
C LYS A 131 -14.80 20.44 13.49
N PRO A 132 -13.61 19.92 13.85
CA PRO A 132 -12.80 19.08 12.96
C PRO A 132 -13.53 17.80 12.52
N GLY A 133 -14.30 17.18 13.43
CA GLY A 133 -15.06 15.96 13.13
C GLY A 133 -14.17 14.74 12.87
N ALA A 134 -14.77 13.65 12.35
CA ALA A 134 -14.08 12.38 12.19
C ALA A 134 -13.10 12.29 10.99
N ARG A 135 -13.18 13.24 10.05
CA ARG A 135 -12.26 13.39 8.90
C ARG A 135 -12.00 14.88 8.64
N PRO A 136 -11.21 15.55 9.50
CA PRO A 136 -10.92 16.97 9.34
C PRO A 136 -10.09 17.21 8.09
N GLN A 137 -10.18 18.43 7.56
CA GLN A 137 -9.17 18.94 6.64
C GLN A 137 -7.87 19.19 7.43
N VAL A 138 -6.71 18.88 6.86
CA VAL A 138 -5.41 19.08 7.53
C VAL A 138 -4.51 19.93 6.66
N ILE A 139 -4.03 21.05 7.18
CA ILE A 139 -2.89 21.77 6.61
C ILE A 139 -1.62 21.05 7.06
N VAL A 140 -0.87 20.50 6.10
CA VAL A 140 0.35 19.71 6.37
C VAL A 140 1.57 20.61 6.29
N LEU A 141 2.31 20.71 7.39
CA LEU A 141 3.50 21.53 7.52
C LEU A 141 4.79 20.71 7.44
N GLN A 142 5.88 21.33 6.99
CA GLN A 142 7.20 20.70 6.92
C GLN A 142 7.76 20.31 8.29
N SER A 143 7.47 21.13 9.30
CA SER A 143 7.92 20.97 10.69
C SER A 143 6.87 21.55 11.65
N VAL A 144 7.16 21.48 12.96
CA VAL A 144 6.48 22.34 13.94
C VAL A 144 6.59 23.80 13.47
N PRO A 145 5.51 24.60 13.50
CA PRO A 145 5.54 25.99 13.05
C PRO A 145 6.27 26.89 14.06
N SER A 146 6.77 28.03 13.56
CA SER A 146 7.29 29.10 14.40
C SER A 146 6.14 29.97 14.91
N VAL A 147 6.15 30.32 16.20
CA VAL A 147 5.13 31.16 16.83
C VAL A 147 5.79 32.49 17.21
N SER A 148 5.27 33.59 16.64
CA SER A 148 5.75 34.94 16.88
C SER A 148 5.30 35.48 18.25
N PRO A 149 6.08 36.36 18.91
CA PRO A 149 5.66 37.02 20.15
C PRO A 149 4.30 37.75 20.01
N PRO A 150 3.49 37.79 21.09
CA PRO A 150 2.15 38.36 21.06
C PRO A 150 2.16 39.87 20.75
N ARG A 151 1.29 40.27 19.81
CA ARG A 151 0.98 41.67 19.53
C ARG A 151 -0.32 42.05 20.25
N ALA A 152 -0.26 43.03 21.15
CA ALA A 152 -1.44 43.55 21.82
C ALA A 152 -2.30 44.38 20.83
N GLY A 153 -3.59 44.07 20.72
CA GLY A 153 -4.49 44.61 19.69
C GLY A 153 -5.84 45.06 20.25
N GLY A 154 -5.83 46.07 21.11
CA GLY A 154 -7.05 46.61 21.71
C GLY A 154 -7.72 45.63 22.68
N ALA A 155 -8.82 45.02 22.26
CA ALA A 155 -9.62 44.11 23.10
C ALA A 155 -9.09 42.66 23.14
N GLU A 156 -8.13 42.31 22.28
CA GLU A 156 -7.53 40.97 22.22
C GLU A 156 -6.01 41.02 22.02
N THR A 157 -5.33 39.95 22.42
CA THR A 157 -3.94 39.69 22.06
C THR A 157 -3.91 38.82 20.80
N THR A 158 -3.11 39.19 19.80
CA THR A 158 -2.95 38.38 18.57
C THR A 158 -1.57 37.73 18.56
N VAL A 159 -1.55 36.42 18.32
CA VAL A 159 -0.33 35.62 18.12
C VAL A 159 -0.28 35.16 16.67
N GLU A 160 0.85 35.40 16.01
CA GLU A 160 1.08 35.06 14.60
C GLU A 160 1.87 33.75 14.52
N VAL A 161 1.54 32.92 13.54
CA VAL A 161 2.13 31.58 13.33
C VAL A 161 2.64 31.48 11.90
N ASN A 162 3.92 31.14 11.76
CA ASN A 162 4.67 31.11 10.50
C ASN A 162 5.22 29.70 10.23
N ALA A 163 5.01 29.19 9.02
CA ALA A 163 5.35 27.82 8.65
C ALA A 163 5.70 27.66 7.17
N THR A 164 6.23 26.48 6.80
CA THR A 164 6.27 26.02 5.41
C THR A 164 5.19 24.95 5.21
N ARG A 165 4.22 25.21 4.32
CA ARG A 165 3.17 24.27 3.95
C ARG A 165 3.68 23.31 2.87
N LEU A 166 3.48 22.01 3.07
CA LEU A 166 3.80 20.94 2.11
C LEU A 166 2.58 20.46 1.31
N GLY A 167 1.38 20.82 1.73
CA GLY A 167 0.13 20.40 1.09
C GLY A 167 -1.05 20.40 2.06
N TYR A 168 -2.11 19.71 1.66
CA TYR A 168 -3.31 19.52 2.48
C TYR A 168 -3.86 18.10 2.38
N ILE A 169 -4.56 17.66 3.43
CA ILE A 169 -5.45 16.49 3.40
C ILE A 169 -6.89 17.00 3.34
N GLY A 170 -7.65 16.57 2.33
CA GLY A 170 -9.08 16.87 2.19
C GLY A 170 -9.95 16.08 3.17
N SER A 171 -11.20 16.51 3.37
CA SER A 171 -12.18 15.78 4.21
C SER A 171 -12.69 14.47 3.58
N ASP A 172 -12.31 14.19 2.34
CA ASP A 172 -12.39 12.88 1.70
C ASP A 172 -11.20 11.96 2.06
N GLY A 173 -10.12 12.52 2.61
CA GLY A 173 -8.86 11.86 2.94
C GLY A 173 -7.78 11.94 1.84
N GLN A 174 -8.03 12.66 0.74
CA GLN A 174 -7.03 12.87 -0.30
C GLN A 174 -5.90 13.76 0.22
N TYR A 175 -4.65 13.28 0.20
CA TYR A 175 -3.50 14.17 0.28
C TYR A 175 -3.21 14.80 -1.09
N THR A 176 -3.00 16.10 -1.10
CA THR A 176 -2.52 16.87 -2.26
C THR A 176 -1.29 17.65 -1.81
N ALA A 177 -0.13 17.32 -2.37
CA ALA A 177 1.09 18.06 -2.10
C ALA A 177 1.10 19.41 -2.85
N GLU A 178 1.74 20.39 -2.24
CA GLU A 178 2.06 21.70 -2.81
C GLU A 178 3.58 21.92 -2.77
N THR A 179 4.11 22.76 -3.66
CA THR A 179 5.49 23.24 -3.52
C THR A 179 5.63 23.96 -2.17
N GLY A 180 6.71 23.70 -1.44
CA GLY A 180 6.95 24.20 -0.09
C GLY A 180 6.81 25.72 0.01
N THR A 181 5.66 26.20 0.46
CA THR A 181 5.29 27.62 0.45
C THR A 181 5.28 28.20 1.86
N LEU A 182 5.73 29.45 2.01
CA LEU A 182 5.57 30.18 3.25
C LEU A 182 4.08 30.41 3.51
N TYR A 183 3.64 30.05 4.70
CA TYR A 183 2.27 30.17 5.18
C TYR A 183 2.28 30.89 6.53
N THR A 184 1.48 31.94 6.64
CA THR A 184 1.34 32.76 7.85
C THR A 184 -0.13 32.87 8.20
N THR A 185 -0.47 32.68 9.47
CA THR A 185 -1.84 32.89 9.99
C THR A 185 -1.79 33.46 11.41
N SER A 186 -2.94 33.75 12.02
CA SER A 186 -2.97 34.30 13.38
C SER A 186 -4.15 33.85 14.24
N PHE A 187 -3.87 33.71 15.54
CA PHE A 187 -4.83 33.36 16.58
C PHE A 187 -5.14 34.60 17.43
N GLY A 188 -6.41 34.80 17.75
CA GLY A 188 -6.85 35.77 18.76
C GLY A 188 -6.95 35.10 20.12
N LEU A 189 -6.47 35.78 21.16
CA LEU A 189 -6.50 35.32 22.54
C LEU A 189 -7.06 36.38 23.48
N THR A 190 -7.73 35.90 24.53
CA THR A 190 -8.22 36.69 25.65
C THR A 190 -7.91 35.97 26.97
N GLN A 191 -8.16 36.63 28.10
CA GLN A 191 -8.03 36.01 29.43
C GLN A 191 -9.40 35.56 29.95
N ASP A 192 -9.44 34.37 30.55
CA ASP A 192 -10.62 33.87 31.26
C ASP A 192 -10.80 34.53 32.64
N SER A 193 -11.86 34.15 33.36
CA SER A 193 -12.15 34.66 34.71
C SER A 193 -11.09 34.30 35.77
N ALA A 194 -10.23 33.31 35.50
CA ALA A 194 -9.06 32.96 36.30
C ALA A 194 -7.77 33.65 35.81
N ARG A 195 -7.91 34.64 34.90
CA ARG A 195 -6.82 35.39 34.24
C ARG A 195 -5.86 34.52 33.42
N GLN A 196 -6.32 33.36 32.96
CA GLN A 196 -5.53 32.46 32.13
C GLN A 196 -5.81 32.71 30.65
N TRP A 197 -4.78 32.69 29.81
CA TRP A 197 -4.93 32.91 28.37
C TRP A 197 -5.68 31.74 27.70
N ARG A 198 -6.62 32.08 26.81
CA ARG A 198 -7.39 31.16 25.99
C ARG A 198 -7.59 31.73 24.59
N ILE A 199 -7.62 30.85 23.59
CA ILE A 199 -7.84 31.23 22.19
C ILE A 199 -9.32 31.58 21.99
N SER A 200 -9.59 32.85 21.70
CA SER A 200 -10.91 33.39 21.34
C SER A 200 -11.21 33.28 19.85
N ARG A 201 -10.18 33.38 19.00
CA ARG A 201 -10.29 33.21 17.54
C ARG A 201 -9.25 32.24 17.01
N ILE A 202 -9.70 31.19 16.35
CA ILE A 202 -8.90 30.39 15.42
C ILE A 202 -9.01 30.95 14.00
N PRO A 203 -8.02 30.74 13.12
CA PRO A 203 -8.12 31.02 11.69
C PRO A 203 -9.35 30.35 11.04
N THR A 204 -9.93 30.99 10.04
CA THR A 204 -11.16 30.53 9.37
C THR A 204 -10.96 29.17 8.71
N GLU A 205 -9.81 28.97 8.09
CA GLU A 205 -9.35 27.73 7.46
C GLU A 205 -9.19 26.56 8.44
N LEU A 206 -9.11 26.82 9.75
CA LEU A 206 -9.03 25.79 10.80
C LEU A 206 -10.35 25.50 11.50
N GLN A 207 -11.45 26.19 11.17
CA GLN A 207 -12.74 25.99 11.87
C GLN A 207 -13.26 24.55 11.78
N ASN A 208 -13.00 23.88 10.66
CA ASN A 208 -13.35 22.47 10.41
C ASN A 208 -12.09 21.62 10.11
N GLY A 209 -10.94 22.01 10.68
CA GLY A 209 -9.65 21.44 10.29
C GLY A 209 -8.57 21.53 11.37
N LEU A 210 -7.41 21.00 11.00
CA LEU A 210 -6.19 20.90 11.82
C LEU A 210 -4.99 21.48 11.08
N MET A 211 -3.94 21.79 11.83
CA MET A 211 -2.64 22.20 11.32
C MET A 211 -1.57 21.34 11.99
N LEU A 212 -0.94 20.44 11.23
CA LEU A 212 -0.08 19.40 11.76
C LEU A 212 1.26 19.39 11.01
N ALA A 213 2.37 19.17 11.73
CA ALA A 213 3.63 18.86 11.09
C ALA A 213 3.54 17.48 10.40
N LYS A 214 4.35 17.23 9.37
CA LYS A 214 4.42 15.93 8.67
C LYS A 214 4.60 14.76 9.66
N GLY A 215 5.50 14.91 10.64
CA GLY A 215 5.70 13.92 11.71
C GLY A 215 4.55 13.76 12.71
N ASP A 216 3.58 14.69 12.76
CA ASP A 216 2.33 14.51 13.49
C ASP A 216 1.29 13.80 12.63
N VAL A 217 1.22 14.10 11.34
CA VAL A 217 0.41 13.34 10.37
C VAL A 217 0.82 11.87 10.36
N ASP A 218 2.13 11.59 10.27
CA ASP A 218 2.68 10.22 10.24
C ASP A 218 2.42 9.43 11.53
N ARG A 219 2.20 10.11 12.66
CA ARG A 219 1.80 9.48 13.93
C ARG A 219 0.29 9.32 14.05
N ALA A 220 -0.48 10.37 13.74
CA ALA A 220 -1.91 10.44 13.98
C ALA A 220 -2.77 9.79 12.88
N PHE A 221 -2.28 9.69 11.64
CA PHE A 221 -3.01 9.13 10.51
C PHE A 221 -2.40 7.81 10.03
N ARG A 222 -3.20 6.98 9.37
CA ARG A 222 -2.72 5.91 8.48
C ARG A 222 -3.48 5.99 7.17
N VAL A 223 -2.84 5.54 6.09
CA VAL A 223 -3.46 5.52 4.76
C VAL A 223 -4.08 4.15 4.51
N PHE A 224 -5.34 4.14 4.07
CA PHE A 224 -6.10 2.94 3.72
C PHE A 224 -6.70 3.06 2.33
N ASN A 225 -6.85 1.96 1.62
CA ASN A 225 -7.49 1.95 0.31
C ASN A 225 -8.99 1.68 0.42
N LEU A 226 -9.80 2.62 -0.07
CA LEU A 226 -11.20 2.37 -0.41
C LEU A 226 -11.25 1.76 -1.81
N TYR A 227 -11.96 0.65 -2.01
CA TYR A 227 -12.04 0.01 -3.32
C TYR A 227 -13.35 0.41 -4.01
N PHE A 228 -13.25 0.96 -5.22
CA PHE A 228 -14.36 1.37 -6.09
C PHE A 228 -14.25 0.67 -7.44
N PHE A 229 -15.30 0.62 -8.25
CA PHE A 229 -15.23 -0.06 -9.55
C PHE A 229 -14.75 0.85 -10.68
N GLU A 230 -14.02 0.31 -11.66
CA GLU A 230 -13.85 0.97 -12.97
C GLU A 230 -15.21 1.13 -13.69
N PRO A 231 -15.36 2.01 -14.69
CA PRO A 231 -16.68 2.38 -15.22
C PRO A 231 -17.50 1.24 -15.85
N GLY A 232 -16.86 0.16 -16.30
CA GLY A 232 -17.53 -1.07 -16.77
C GLY A 232 -18.00 -2.02 -15.66
N GLY A 233 -17.65 -1.76 -14.39
CA GLY A 233 -18.00 -2.60 -13.26
C GLY A 233 -17.26 -3.94 -13.20
N GLY A 234 -16.16 -4.11 -13.93
CA GLY A 234 -15.42 -5.37 -14.04
C GLY A 234 -14.23 -5.52 -13.08
N VAL A 235 -13.67 -4.43 -12.56
CA VAL A 235 -12.45 -4.42 -11.73
C VAL A 235 -12.56 -3.39 -10.61
N LEU A 236 -11.97 -3.69 -9.45
CA LEU A 236 -11.78 -2.78 -8.33
C LEU A 236 -10.50 -1.94 -8.51
N VAL A 237 -10.64 -0.65 -8.23
CA VAL A 237 -9.62 0.40 -8.27
C VAL A 237 -9.40 0.87 -6.83
N PRO A 238 -8.17 0.75 -6.28
CA PRO A 238 -7.83 1.31 -4.98
C PRO A 238 -7.81 2.84 -4.98
N ASN A 239 -8.40 3.43 -3.94
CA ASN A 239 -8.37 4.85 -3.63
C ASN A 239 -7.78 5.07 -2.23
N GLY A 240 -6.50 5.42 -2.16
CA GLY A 240 -5.83 5.73 -0.90
C GLY A 240 -6.42 6.97 -0.23
N ILE A 241 -6.76 6.85 1.06
CA ILE A 241 -7.25 7.94 1.91
C ILE A 241 -6.53 7.95 3.26
N HIS A 242 -6.23 9.15 3.75
CA HIS A 242 -5.67 9.36 5.09
C HIS A 242 -6.81 9.35 6.11
N LEU A 243 -6.80 8.40 7.05
CA LEU A 243 -7.76 8.34 8.17
C LEU A 243 -7.06 8.54 9.52
N PRO A 244 -7.66 9.31 10.45
CA PRO A 244 -7.08 9.56 11.77
C PRO A 244 -7.29 8.39 12.73
N LEU A 245 -6.20 7.89 13.30
CA LEU A 245 -6.20 6.89 14.37
C LEU A 245 -6.48 7.55 15.74
N GLY A 246 -7.74 7.95 15.97
CA GLY A 246 -8.21 8.36 17.30
C GLY A 246 -8.48 7.16 18.23
N ASN A 247 -9.23 6.19 17.73
CA ASN A 247 -9.56 4.94 18.41
C ASN A 247 -9.55 3.78 17.40
N ARG A 248 -8.78 2.72 17.68
CA ARG A 248 -8.69 1.54 16.79
C ARG A 248 -10.03 0.79 16.69
N GLN A 249 -10.91 0.85 17.70
CA GLN A 249 -12.22 0.17 17.67
C GLN A 249 -13.21 0.83 16.70
N ASP A 250 -13.07 2.13 16.42
CA ASP A 250 -13.95 2.87 15.49
C ASP A 250 -13.51 2.77 14.03
N LEU A 251 -12.27 2.34 13.77
CA LEU A 251 -11.68 2.28 12.43
C LEU A 251 -12.51 1.47 11.40
N PRO A 252 -13.11 0.29 11.73
CA PRO A 252 -14.01 -0.41 10.81
C PRO A 252 -15.23 0.44 10.41
N ARG A 253 -15.82 1.17 11.38
CA ARG A 253 -16.97 2.06 11.16
C ARG A 253 -16.57 3.28 10.32
N GLN A 254 -15.40 3.87 10.59
CA GLN A 254 -14.86 4.99 9.79
C GLN A 254 -14.58 4.58 8.33
N LEU A 255 -14.00 3.39 8.10
CA LEU A 255 -13.74 2.87 6.74
C LEU A 255 -15.04 2.67 5.95
N VAL A 256 -16.08 2.09 6.55
CA VAL A 256 -17.39 1.95 5.87
C VAL A 256 -18.05 3.31 5.66
N GLN A 257 -17.96 4.25 6.60
CA GLN A 257 -18.47 5.61 6.41
C GLN A 257 -17.75 6.36 5.28
N ALA A 258 -16.43 6.19 5.14
CA ALA A 258 -15.66 6.77 4.05
C ALA A 258 -16.01 6.11 2.70
N LEU A 259 -16.15 4.78 2.65
CA LEU A 259 -16.59 4.03 1.46
C LEU A 259 -17.98 4.47 0.96
N LEU A 260 -18.92 4.67 1.89
CA LEU A 260 -20.28 5.15 1.60
C LEU A 260 -20.31 6.63 1.18
N ALA A 261 -19.38 7.46 1.67
CA ALA A 261 -19.22 8.84 1.21
C ALA A 261 -18.66 8.92 -0.23
N GLY A 262 -17.99 7.87 -0.69
CA GLY A 262 -17.52 7.71 -2.07
C GLY A 262 -16.02 8.01 -2.27
N PRO A 263 -15.55 7.94 -3.53
CA PRO A 263 -14.15 8.16 -3.88
C PRO A 263 -13.71 9.60 -3.65
N THR A 264 -12.40 9.81 -3.53
CA THR A 264 -11.83 11.16 -3.40
C THR A 264 -12.18 12.04 -4.60
N GLY A 265 -12.20 13.36 -4.39
CA GLY A 265 -12.49 14.34 -5.45
C GLY A 265 -11.62 14.15 -6.69
N TRP A 266 -10.40 13.65 -6.50
CA TRP A 266 -9.48 13.21 -7.55
C TRP A 266 -9.96 11.94 -8.27
N LEU A 267 -10.15 10.79 -7.61
CA LEU A 267 -10.46 9.55 -8.34
C LEU A 267 -11.90 9.51 -8.89
N ARG A 268 -12.83 10.24 -8.27
CA ARG A 268 -14.28 10.23 -8.52
C ARG A 268 -14.73 10.27 -10.00
N PRO A 269 -14.14 11.04 -10.94
CA PRO A 269 -14.57 11.02 -12.33
C PRO A 269 -14.36 9.65 -13.02
N ALA A 270 -13.31 8.94 -12.61
CA ALA A 270 -12.81 7.73 -13.27
C ALA A 270 -13.40 6.42 -12.73
N VAL A 271 -14.03 6.43 -11.54
CA VAL A 271 -14.56 5.23 -10.88
C VAL A 271 -16.04 5.34 -10.50
N ARG A 272 -16.66 4.23 -10.08
CA ARG A 272 -18.06 4.14 -9.67
C ARG A 272 -18.21 3.43 -8.33
N SER A 273 -19.00 4.03 -7.45
CA SER A 273 -19.50 3.38 -6.24
C SER A 273 -20.82 2.66 -6.56
N HIS A 274 -20.97 1.41 -6.12
CA HIS A 274 -22.19 0.62 -6.32
C HIS A 274 -23.18 0.72 -5.14
N PHE A 275 -22.86 1.49 -4.11
CA PHE A 275 -23.81 1.88 -3.07
C PHE A 275 -24.78 2.95 -3.60
N PRO A 276 -26.11 2.71 -3.58
CA PRO A 276 -27.09 3.70 -4.03
C PRO A 276 -27.03 4.99 -3.21
N ALA A 277 -27.31 6.13 -3.85
CA ALA A 277 -27.36 7.43 -3.19
C ALA A 277 -28.33 7.42 -1.98
N GLY A 278 -27.87 7.99 -0.86
CA GLY A 278 -28.59 7.98 0.42
C GLY A 278 -28.36 6.73 1.29
N THR A 279 -27.55 5.76 0.85
CA THR A 279 -27.16 4.62 1.69
C THR A 279 -26.29 5.09 2.85
N ARG A 280 -26.66 4.71 4.08
CA ARG A 280 -25.96 5.01 5.33
C ARG A 280 -25.87 3.78 6.22
N LEU A 281 -24.98 3.81 7.21
CA LEU A 281 -24.99 2.86 8.33
C LEU A 281 -26.27 3.00 9.18
N VAL A 282 -26.74 1.89 9.75
CA VAL A 282 -27.86 1.85 10.71
C VAL A 282 -27.32 1.81 12.14
N GLY A 283 -27.56 2.87 12.93
CA GLY A 283 -27.08 2.96 14.32
C GLY A 283 -25.55 2.92 14.40
N ASP A 284 -25.02 1.99 15.21
CA ASP A 284 -23.57 1.73 15.31
C ASP A 284 -23.02 1.04 14.05
N GLY A 285 -23.87 0.32 13.30
CA GLY A 285 -23.72 -0.01 11.89
C GLY A 285 -22.62 -1.00 11.51
N VAL A 286 -21.56 -1.13 12.31
CA VAL A 286 -20.49 -2.12 12.12
C VAL A 286 -20.22 -2.79 13.47
N SER A 287 -20.26 -4.12 13.50
CA SER A 287 -19.92 -4.92 14.70
C SER A 287 -19.06 -6.11 14.30
N ILE A 288 -18.05 -6.44 15.11
CA ILE A 288 -17.11 -7.53 14.84
C ILE A 288 -17.32 -8.64 15.89
N ALA A 289 -17.55 -9.86 15.42
CA ALA A 289 -17.60 -11.07 16.24
C ALA A 289 -16.88 -12.22 15.51
N ASP A 290 -16.02 -12.96 16.20
CA ASP A 290 -15.25 -14.10 15.67
C ASP A 290 -14.45 -13.82 14.37
N GLY A 291 -14.11 -12.54 14.14
CA GLY A 291 -13.44 -12.05 12.94
C GLY A 291 -14.36 -11.74 11.75
N VAL A 292 -15.68 -11.79 11.94
CA VAL A 292 -16.67 -11.38 10.94
C VAL A 292 -17.17 -9.96 11.26
N ALA A 293 -16.96 -9.03 10.33
CA ALA A 293 -17.52 -7.69 10.39
C ALA A 293 -18.95 -7.70 9.83
N THR A 294 -19.95 -7.64 10.71
CA THR A 294 -21.33 -7.38 10.32
C THR A 294 -21.50 -5.90 10.01
N VAL A 295 -21.92 -5.57 8.79
CA VAL A 295 -22.18 -4.21 8.31
C VAL A 295 -23.66 -4.07 7.99
N ASP A 296 -24.36 -3.13 8.64
CA ASP A 296 -25.81 -2.93 8.49
C ASP A 296 -26.11 -1.59 7.81
N LEU A 297 -26.69 -1.67 6.61
CA LEU A 297 -26.98 -0.55 5.74
C LEU A 297 -28.48 -0.21 5.73
N SER A 298 -28.82 1.05 5.48
CA SER A 298 -30.21 1.48 5.33
C SER A 298 -30.85 1.04 4.02
N ALA A 299 -32.18 0.90 4.00
CA ALA A 299 -33.07 0.54 2.89
C ALA A 299 -32.67 1.00 1.47
N PRO A 300 -32.15 2.22 1.20
CA PRO A 300 -31.58 2.59 -0.09
C PRO A 300 -30.66 1.54 -0.73
N ALA A 301 -29.89 0.78 0.07
CA ALA A 301 -28.99 -0.27 -0.39
C ALA A 301 -29.70 -1.41 -1.16
N ARG A 302 -30.99 -1.69 -0.91
CA ARG A 302 -31.76 -2.75 -1.60
C ARG A 302 -31.93 -2.50 -3.11
N ARG A 303 -31.57 -1.30 -3.59
CA ARG A 303 -31.56 -0.91 -5.01
C ARG A 303 -30.18 -1.04 -5.67
N GLY A 304 -29.16 -1.46 -4.92
CA GLY A 304 -27.78 -1.61 -5.39
C GLY A 304 -27.46 -3.04 -5.81
N ASP A 305 -26.34 -3.20 -6.50
CA ASP A 305 -25.78 -4.51 -6.79
C ASP A 305 -25.18 -5.11 -5.50
N LEU A 306 -25.84 -6.12 -4.94
CA LEU A 306 -25.40 -6.79 -3.71
C LEU A 306 -23.99 -7.38 -3.83
N GLN A 307 -23.63 -7.94 -4.99
CA GLN A 307 -22.31 -8.53 -5.23
C GLN A 307 -21.23 -7.44 -5.22
N ARG A 308 -21.48 -6.33 -5.91
CA ARG A 308 -20.50 -5.23 -5.99
C ARG A 308 -20.38 -4.43 -4.70
N MET A 309 -21.48 -4.20 -3.98
CA MET A 309 -21.43 -3.62 -2.62
C MET A 309 -20.65 -4.54 -1.65
N ALA A 310 -20.88 -5.85 -1.70
CA ALA A 310 -20.14 -6.81 -0.86
C ALA A 310 -18.65 -6.88 -1.23
N ALA A 311 -18.31 -6.87 -2.52
CA ALA A 311 -16.93 -6.81 -2.99
C ALA A 311 -16.22 -5.54 -2.48
N GLN A 312 -16.84 -4.35 -2.62
CA GLN A 312 -16.27 -3.10 -2.10
C GLN A 312 -16.05 -3.15 -0.58
N LEU A 313 -17.00 -3.69 0.20
CA LEU A 313 -16.83 -3.87 1.65
C LEU A 313 -15.70 -4.86 1.99
N GLY A 314 -15.68 -6.04 1.36
CA GLY A 314 -14.69 -7.08 1.62
C GLY A 314 -13.27 -6.61 1.31
N TRP A 315 -13.07 -5.96 0.16
CA TRP A 315 -11.76 -5.45 -0.25
C TRP A 315 -11.29 -4.26 0.59
N THR A 316 -12.18 -3.37 1.02
CA THR A 316 -11.81 -2.31 1.96
C THR A 316 -11.52 -2.86 3.36
N LEU A 317 -12.31 -3.80 3.88
CA LEU A 317 -12.17 -4.27 5.27
C LEU A 317 -11.08 -5.33 5.50
N ARG A 318 -10.63 -6.08 4.47
CA ARG A 318 -9.54 -7.08 4.57
C ARG A 318 -8.20 -6.51 5.08
N GLN A 319 -8.03 -5.18 4.98
CA GLN A 319 -6.84 -4.48 5.45
C GLN A 319 -6.67 -4.59 6.97
N LEU A 320 -7.79 -4.68 7.72
CA LEU A 320 -7.78 -4.80 9.18
C LEU A 320 -7.50 -6.26 9.61
N PRO A 321 -6.40 -6.56 10.33
CA PRO A 321 -6.01 -7.94 10.67
C PRO A 321 -7.03 -8.74 11.49
N GLU A 322 -7.90 -8.04 12.22
CA GLU A 322 -9.01 -8.61 12.99
C GLU A 322 -10.22 -9.03 12.14
N ILE A 323 -10.33 -8.54 10.89
CA ILE A 323 -11.40 -8.91 9.96
C ILE A 323 -10.93 -10.01 9.01
N ARG A 324 -11.70 -11.09 8.96
CA ARG A 324 -11.50 -12.26 8.07
C ARG A 324 -12.64 -12.47 7.09
N GLY A 325 -13.80 -11.87 7.37
CA GLY A 325 -14.97 -11.90 6.50
C GLY A 325 -15.94 -10.77 6.83
N VAL A 326 -16.86 -10.50 5.91
CA VAL A 326 -17.89 -9.46 6.01
C VAL A 326 -19.26 -10.10 5.90
N LYS A 327 -20.19 -9.64 6.75
CA LYS A 327 -21.61 -9.99 6.71
C LYS A 327 -22.42 -8.74 6.39
N LEU A 328 -22.98 -8.67 5.19
CA LEU A 328 -23.88 -7.57 4.81
C LEU A 328 -25.29 -7.78 5.40
N ARG A 329 -25.84 -6.72 5.97
CA ARG A 329 -27.25 -6.58 6.32
C ARG A 329 -27.85 -5.33 5.69
N ILE A 330 -29.17 -5.34 5.52
CA ILE A 330 -29.93 -4.15 5.13
C ILE A 330 -31.16 -4.04 6.04
N ASP A 331 -31.26 -2.94 6.79
CA ASP A 331 -32.27 -2.71 7.83
C ASP A 331 -32.37 -3.88 8.85
N GLY A 332 -31.22 -4.45 9.25
CA GLY A 332 -31.14 -5.58 10.17
C GLY A 332 -31.30 -6.96 9.53
N GLU A 333 -31.89 -7.07 8.34
CA GLU A 333 -32.03 -8.32 7.61
C GLU A 333 -30.70 -8.76 6.99
N THR A 334 -30.36 -10.05 7.11
CA THR A 334 -29.17 -10.61 6.43
C THR A 334 -29.47 -10.84 4.96
N VAL A 335 -28.55 -10.41 4.08
CA VAL A 335 -28.62 -10.68 2.63
C VAL A 335 -27.55 -11.70 2.21
N ASP A 336 -27.76 -12.34 1.06
CA ASP A 336 -26.81 -13.27 0.42
C ASP A 336 -26.35 -12.72 -0.95
N PRO A 337 -25.27 -11.90 -0.97
CA PRO A 337 -24.58 -11.46 -2.18
C PRO A 337 -24.15 -12.61 -3.11
N GLY A 338 -25.00 -12.93 -4.08
CA GLY A 338 -24.68 -13.86 -5.17
C GLY A 338 -24.85 -15.35 -4.85
N GLY A 339 -25.44 -15.71 -3.70
CA GLY A 339 -25.63 -17.12 -3.31
C GLY A 339 -24.36 -17.76 -2.76
N LEU A 340 -23.45 -16.95 -2.20
CA LEU A 340 -22.20 -17.38 -1.59
C LEU A 340 -22.33 -17.62 -0.07
N GLY A 341 -23.49 -17.27 0.51
CA GLY A 341 -23.80 -17.41 1.92
C GLY A 341 -23.69 -16.09 2.70
N ALA A 342 -24.16 -16.10 3.94
CA ALA A 342 -24.32 -14.90 4.78
C ALA A 342 -23.01 -14.21 5.25
N VAL A 343 -21.84 -14.76 4.93
CA VAL A 343 -20.52 -14.21 5.20
C VAL A 343 -19.65 -14.45 3.97
N GLN A 344 -19.01 -13.41 3.44
CA GLN A 344 -18.04 -13.53 2.35
C GLN A 344 -16.68 -12.98 2.78
N THR A 345 -15.59 -13.43 2.17
CA THR A 345 -14.24 -12.87 2.33
C THR A 345 -13.89 -11.98 1.12
N ALA A 346 -12.63 -11.52 1.01
CA ALA A 346 -12.20 -10.80 -0.20
C ALA A 346 -11.97 -11.76 -1.39
N GLU A 347 -11.57 -12.99 -1.09
CA GLU A 347 -11.22 -14.06 -2.02
C GLU A 347 -12.43 -14.49 -2.88
N ASP A 348 -13.64 -14.48 -2.31
CA ASP A 348 -14.92 -14.70 -3.00
C ASP A 348 -15.18 -13.71 -4.15
N TRP A 349 -14.48 -12.58 -4.14
CA TRP A 349 -14.62 -11.48 -5.11
C TRP A 349 -13.38 -11.32 -6.01
N THR A 350 -12.43 -12.26 -6.01
CA THR A 350 -11.22 -12.28 -6.87
C THR A 350 -11.47 -12.03 -8.36
N ARG A 351 -12.65 -12.34 -8.89
CA ARG A 351 -13.03 -11.98 -10.28
C ARG A 351 -13.01 -10.47 -10.57
N PHE A 352 -13.09 -9.63 -9.54
CA PHE A 352 -13.02 -8.17 -9.62
C PHE A 352 -11.64 -7.62 -9.24
N ASP A 353 -10.66 -8.48 -9.00
CA ASP A 353 -9.30 -8.09 -8.63
C ASP A 353 -8.52 -7.52 -9.83
N SER A 354 -7.75 -6.47 -9.59
CA SER A 354 -6.75 -5.93 -10.51
C SER A 354 -5.43 -6.72 -10.47
N ASP A 355 -5.14 -7.40 -9.36
CA ASP A 355 -3.84 -8.01 -9.08
C ASP A 355 -3.79 -9.54 -9.24
N THR A 356 -4.91 -10.21 -9.52
CA THR A 356 -4.93 -11.68 -9.65
C THR A 356 -4.03 -12.16 -10.79
N PRO A 357 -2.96 -12.95 -10.52
CA PRO A 357 -2.00 -13.39 -11.55
C PRO A 357 -2.65 -14.32 -12.58
N ARG A 358 -2.29 -14.15 -13.85
CA ARG A 358 -2.80 -14.90 -15.00
C ARG A 358 -2.35 -16.37 -15.00
N SER A 359 -1.23 -16.69 -14.33
CA SER A 359 -0.73 -18.05 -14.11
C SER A 359 -1.29 -18.73 -12.85
N GLY A 360 -1.89 -17.97 -11.92
CA GLY A 360 -2.25 -18.43 -10.57
C GLY A 360 -1.06 -18.59 -9.60
N GLY A 361 0.16 -18.24 -10.05
CA GLY A 361 1.41 -18.21 -9.29
C GLY A 361 2.31 -17.06 -9.77
N GLU A 362 3.62 -17.24 -9.75
CA GLU A 362 4.57 -16.27 -10.32
C GLU A 362 4.41 -16.20 -11.86
N GLU A 363 4.57 -15.01 -12.44
CA GLU A 363 4.51 -14.83 -13.90
C GLU A 363 5.83 -15.17 -14.60
N THR A 364 5.75 -15.50 -15.89
CA THR A 364 6.94 -15.73 -16.72
C THR A 364 7.62 -14.40 -17.04
N ILE A 365 8.92 -14.30 -16.74
CA ILE A 365 9.75 -13.15 -17.10
C ILE A 365 10.12 -13.25 -18.58
N TYR A 366 9.93 -12.16 -19.31
CA TYR A 366 10.44 -11.94 -20.66
C TYR A 366 11.52 -10.85 -20.62
N LEU A 367 12.41 -10.84 -21.62
CA LEU A 367 13.54 -9.92 -21.69
C LEU A 367 14.01 -9.73 -23.14
N ARG A 368 14.79 -8.67 -23.39
CA ARG A 368 15.51 -8.46 -24.65
C ARG A 368 16.86 -9.19 -24.58
N GLY A 369 17.09 -10.17 -25.46
CA GLY A 369 18.36 -10.89 -25.53
C GLY A 369 19.52 -10.01 -26.05
N PRO A 370 20.79 -10.40 -25.86
CA PRO A 370 21.94 -9.68 -26.41
C PRO A 370 21.92 -9.53 -27.95
N ASP A 371 21.24 -10.44 -28.64
CA ASP A 371 20.97 -10.41 -30.09
C ASP A 371 19.88 -9.40 -30.51
N GLY A 372 19.23 -8.76 -29.53
CA GLY A 372 18.09 -7.84 -29.66
C GLY A 372 16.73 -8.52 -29.73
N ARG A 373 16.64 -9.84 -29.61
CA ARG A 373 15.42 -10.63 -29.86
C ARG A 373 14.67 -10.94 -28.56
N PRO A 374 13.33 -11.04 -28.56
CA PRO A 374 12.56 -11.46 -27.38
C PRO A 374 12.98 -12.83 -26.85
N ARG A 375 13.28 -12.90 -25.55
CA ARG A 375 13.58 -14.14 -24.81
C ARG A 375 12.62 -14.28 -23.62
N GLN A 376 12.46 -15.51 -23.14
CA GLN A 376 11.80 -15.81 -21.87
C GLN A 376 12.80 -16.48 -20.94
N LEU A 377 12.79 -16.10 -19.66
CA LEU A 377 13.73 -16.62 -18.66
C LEU A 377 13.11 -17.85 -17.99
N LEU A 378 13.70 -19.02 -18.25
CA LEU A 378 13.37 -20.27 -17.57
C LEU A 378 14.51 -20.61 -16.61
N ASP A 379 14.21 -20.62 -15.32
CA ASP A 379 15.18 -20.73 -14.19
C ASP A 379 16.31 -19.69 -14.22
N ALA A 380 17.36 -19.94 -15.01
CA ALA A 380 18.52 -19.06 -15.23
C ALA A 380 18.92 -18.99 -16.73
N ALA A 381 18.07 -19.47 -17.64
CA ALA A 381 18.35 -19.58 -19.07
C ALA A 381 17.38 -18.75 -19.91
N ALA A 382 17.90 -17.81 -20.70
CA ALA A 382 17.15 -16.95 -21.61
C ALA A 382 16.87 -17.63 -22.97
N VAL A 383 15.85 -18.49 -23.00
CA VAL A 383 15.44 -19.21 -24.22
C VAL A 383 14.61 -18.31 -25.15
N PRO A 384 14.53 -18.58 -26.48
CA PRO A 384 13.69 -17.80 -27.39
C PRO A 384 12.24 -17.70 -26.90
N ALA A 385 11.69 -16.49 -26.89
CA ALA A 385 10.26 -16.27 -26.72
C ALA A 385 9.55 -16.26 -28.08
N GLY A 386 8.23 -16.30 -28.07
CA GLY A 386 7.45 -16.27 -29.29
C GLY A 386 7.64 -14.96 -30.08
N THR A 387 8.18 -15.09 -31.28
CA THR A 387 7.68 -14.47 -32.52
C THR A 387 8.04 -15.46 -33.64
N THR A 388 8.40 -15.02 -34.86
CA THR A 388 9.25 -15.85 -35.76
C THR A 388 10.71 -15.95 -35.27
N GLY A 389 11.02 -15.33 -34.12
CA GLY A 389 12.34 -15.25 -33.52
C GLY A 389 13.28 -14.27 -34.22
N GLN A 390 12.85 -13.56 -35.26
CA GLN A 390 13.69 -12.62 -36.04
C GLN A 390 13.57 -11.17 -35.57
N ASP A 391 12.40 -10.81 -35.03
CA ASP A 391 12.05 -9.45 -34.64
C ASP A 391 13.00 -8.93 -33.55
N ARG A 392 13.42 -7.67 -33.70
CA ARG A 392 14.29 -6.98 -32.75
C ARG A 392 13.49 -5.85 -32.10
N LEU A 393 13.37 -5.90 -30.78
CA LEU A 393 12.52 -4.99 -30.01
C LEU A 393 13.28 -4.46 -28.80
N HIS A 394 13.30 -3.14 -28.65
CA HIS A 394 13.76 -2.44 -27.46
C HIS A 394 12.59 -2.17 -26.52
N ARG A 395 12.86 -2.14 -25.21
CA ARG A 395 11.86 -1.85 -24.16
C ARG A 395 10.53 -2.66 -24.33
N PRO A 396 10.58 -4.00 -24.50
CA PRO A 396 9.40 -4.78 -24.84
C PRO A 396 8.34 -4.79 -23.72
N SER A 397 7.07 -4.90 -24.10
CA SER A 397 5.96 -5.09 -23.17
C SER A 397 4.86 -5.98 -23.71
N LEU A 398 4.12 -6.60 -22.79
CA LEU A 398 3.24 -7.72 -23.08
C LEU A 398 1.83 -7.50 -22.54
N SER A 399 0.83 -7.87 -23.34
CA SER A 399 -0.61 -7.73 -23.03
C SER A 399 -1.20 -8.98 -22.37
N PRO A 400 -2.30 -8.87 -21.59
CA PRO A 400 -2.99 -10.02 -21.00
C PRO A 400 -3.32 -11.15 -21.99
N ASP A 401 -3.52 -10.81 -23.27
CA ASP A 401 -3.95 -11.71 -24.34
C ASP A 401 -2.83 -12.19 -25.29
N ARG A 402 -1.56 -12.11 -24.87
CA ARG A 402 -0.38 -12.64 -25.58
C ARG A 402 0.09 -11.86 -26.81
N ARG A 403 -0.26 -10.57 -26.91
CA ARG A 403 0.40 -9.63 -27.83
C ARG A 403 1.69 -9.08 -27.24
N ILE A 404 2.66 -8.79 -28.11
CA ILE A 404 3.89 -8.07 -27.80
C ILE A 404 3.86 -6.67 -28.43
N ALA A 405 4.49 -5.72 -27.75
CA ALA A 405 4.89 -4.43 -28.29
C ALA A 405 6.35 -4.14 -27.92
N GLY A 406 6.96 -3.20 -28.62
CA GLY A 406 8.31 -2.72 -28.35
C GLY A 406 8.69 -1.61 -29.33
N LEU A 407 9.84 -1.00 -29.11
CA LEU A 407 10.39 0.07 -29.94
C LEU A 407 11.50 -0.48 -30.86
N ASP A 408 11.86 0.31 -31.86
CA ASP A 408 13.10 0.10 -32.63
C ASP A 408 14.36 0.51 -31.82
N SER A 409 15.51 0.64 -32.47
CA SER A 409 16.78 1.06 -31.85
C SER A 409 16.92 2.57 -31.60
N ALA A 410 16.28 3.42 -32.38
CA ALA A 410 16.22 4.88 -32.17
C ALA A 410 15.17 5.26 -31.11
N GLY A 411 14.08 4.49 -31.04
CA GLY A 411 12.93 4.76 -30.18
C GLY A 411 11.86 5.63 -30.85
N ASP A 412 11.96 5.88 -32.16
CA ASP A 412 11.04 6.71 -32.94
C ASP A 412 9.87 5.91 -33.55
N THR A 413 9.93 4.57 -33.51
CA THR A 413 8.95 3.69 -34.15
C THR A 413 8.43 2.64 -33.16
N LEU A 414 7.10 2.58 -33.00
CA LEU A 414 6.40 1.58 -32.17
C LEU A 414 5.95 0.38 -33.01
N TYR A 415 6.34 -0.82 -32.56
CA TYR A 415 5.95 -2.10 -33.16
C TYR A 415 4.97 -2.87 -32.28
N SER A 416 4.07 -3.65 -32.90
CA SER A 416 3.25 -4.64 -32.19
C SER A 416 2.85 -5.83 -33.09
N GLY A 417 2.64 -6.99 -32.47
CA GLY A 417 2.12 -8.22 -33.08
C GLY A 417 1.73 -9.26 -32.02
N ASP A 418 1.42 -10.48 -32.43
CA ASP A 418 1.11 -11.59 -31.52
C ASP A 418 2.39 -12.36 -31.16
N LEU A 419 2.64 -12.58 -29.86
CA LEU A 419 3.85 -13.25 -29.38
C LEU A 419 3.93 -14.68 -29.93
N THR A 420 2.91 -15.50 -29.70
CA THR A 420 2.91 -16.92 -30.11
C THR A 420 2.56 -17.16 -31.58
N GLY A 421 2.68 -16.14 -32.44
CA GLY A 421 2.25 -16.18 -33.84
C GLY A 421 0.74 -15.95 -34.03
N GLY A 422 0.37 -15.61 -35.26
CA GLY A 422 -0.93 -15.04 -35.61
C GLY A 422 -0.70 -13.78 -36.45
N THR A 423 -0.88 -12.62 -35.84
CA THR A 423 -0.52 -11.30 -36.39
C THR A 423 0.99 -11.10 -36.34
N PRO A 424 1.69 -10.88 -37.48
CA PRO A 424 3.11 -10.55 -37.47
C PRO A 424 3.41 -9.24 -36.71
N VAL A 425 4.59 -9.14 -36.11
CA VAL A 425 5.08 -7.89 -35.53
C VAL A 425 5.35 -6.89 -36.65
N ARG A 426 4.76 -5.70 -36.55
CA ARG A 426 4.89 -4.62 -37.54
C ARG A 426 4.82 -3.25 -36.87
N ALA A 427 5.28 -2.22 -37.56
CA ALA A 427 5.05 -0.84 -37.16
C ALA A 427 3.53 -0.56 -37.05
N VAL A 428 3.15 0.17 -36.01
CA VAL A 428 1.78 0.60 -35.72
C VAL A 428 1.64 2.09 -35.44
N LEU A 429 2.75 2.78 -35.16
CA LEU A 429 2.85 4.23 -34.98
C LEU A 429 4.32 4.65 -35.14
N ASP A 430 4.55 5.71 -35.90
CA ASP A 430 5.83 6.42 -36.02
C ASP A 430 5.70 7.77 -35.27
N ALA A 431 6.81 8.39 -34.85
CA ALA A 431 6.79 9.69 -34.17
C ALA A 431 6.30 10.83 -35.10
N GLU A 432 5.57 11.82 -34.57
CA GLU A 432 5.17 13.03 -35.33
C GLU A 432 6.35 13.99 -35.57
N HIS A 433 7.43 13.88 -34.78
CA HIS A 433 8.52 14.85 -34.73
C HIS A 433 9.90 14.18 -34.85
N GLU A 434 10.84 14.83 -35.54
CA GLU A 434 12.21 14.38 -35.76
C GLU A 434 13.05 14.26 -34.46
N ASP A 435 12.70 14.99 -33.40
CA ASP A 435 13.28 14.85 -32.05
C ASP A 435 12.42 14.00 -31.09
N GLY A 436 11.35 13.39 -31.60
CA GLY A 436 10.39 12.59 -30.84
C GLY A 436 10.90 11.18 -30.55
N THR A 437 10.86 10.76 -29.29
CA THR A 437 11.17 9.39 -28.87
C THR A 437 10.07 8.83 -27.99
N PHE A 438 9.65 7.59 -28.23
CA PHE A 438 8.62 6.92 -27.46
C PHE A 438 9.13 6.44 -26.10
N THR A 439 8.32 6.65 -25.07
CA THR A 439 8.45 5.96 -23.79
C THR A 439 8.19 4.44 -23.95
N PRO A 440 8.72 3.58 -23.06
CA PRO A 440 8.44 2.15 -23.08
C PRO A 440 6.93 1.86 -23.13
N PRO A 441 6.43 1.10 -24.11
CA PRO A 441 5.00 0.86 -24.29
C PRO A 441 4.35 0.17 -23.08
N SER A 442 3.09 0.48 -22.78
CA SER A 442 2.32 -0.13 -21.69
C SER A 442 0.92 -0.53 -22.15
N TRP A 443 0.48 -1.73 -21.77
CA TRP A 443 -0.84 -2.26 -22.13
C TRP A 443 -1.87 -2.00 -21.04
N ASP A 444 -3.10 -1.65 -21.41
CA ASP A 444 -4.25 -1.71 -20.49
C ASP A 444 -4.93 -3.09 -20.50
N ARG A 445 -5.78 -3.35 -19.49
CA ARG A 445 -6.54 -4.60 -19.33
C ARG A 445 -7.53 -4.90 -20.47
N ARG A 446 -7.92 -3.88 -21.26
CA ARG A 446 -8.82 -4.01 -22.42
C ARG A 446 -8.03 -4.30 -23.72
N GLY A 447 -6.70 -4.33 -23.66
CA GLY A 447 -5.81 -4.57 -24.80
C GLY A 447 -5.51 -3.34 -25.65
N GLY A 448 -5.69 -2.13 -25.09
CA GLY A 448 -5.15 -0.90 -25.64
C GLY A 448 -3.65 -0.77 -25.32
N LEU A 449 -2.87 -0.31 -26.29
CA LEU A 449 -1.41 -0.12 -26.19
C LEU A 449 -1.07 1.36 -26.11
N TRP A 450 -0.43 1.80 -25.04
CA TRP A 450 -0.18 3.20 -24.75
C TRP A 450 1.32 3.51 -24.80
N THR A 451 1.66 4.66 -25.37
CA THR A 451 3.00 5.25 -25.24
C THR A 451 2.90 6.78 -25.32
N VAL A 452 3.80 7.46 -24.63
CA VAL A 452 4.04 8.89 -24.80
C VAL A 452 5.21 9.10 -25.76
N GLU A 453 4.96 9.82 -26.85
CA GLU A 453 5.97 10.46 -27.67
C GLU A 453 6.54 11.66 -26.91
N SER A 454 7.84 11.66 -26.65
CA SER A 454 8.49 12.66 -25.81
C SER A 454 9.64 13.34 -26.52
N ARG A 455 9.66 14.66 -26.39
CA ARG A 455 10.68 15.57 -26.91
C ARG A 455 11.41 16.26 -25.76
N ARG A 456 12.29 17.21 -26.06
CA ARG A 456 12.98 18.00 -25.02
C ARG A 456 12.01 18.76 -24.11
N ASP A 457 11.06 19.49 -24.71
CA ASP A 457 10.24 20.51 -24.03
C ASP A 457 8.72 20.25 -24.14
N GLY A 458 8.31 18.99 -24.38
CA GLY A 458 6.90 18.61 -24.50
C GLY A 458 6.66 17.15 -24.89
N SER A 459 5.40 16.73 -24.94
CA SER A 459 5.01 15.35 -25.23
C SER A 459 3.60 15.17 -25.82
N THR A 460 3.37 14.02 -26.45
CA THR A 460 2.07 13.57 -26.99
C THR A 460 1.75 12.16 -26.47
N LEU A 461 0.63 11.96 -25.78
CA LEU A 461 0.17 10.62 -25.43
C LEU A 461 -0.63 9.97 -26.57
N TRP A 462 -0.26 8.74 -26.91
CA TRP A 462 -0.86 7.90 -27.93
C TRP A 462 -1.48 6.64 -27.32
N MET A 463 -2.58 6.18 -27.92
CA MET A 463 -3.22 4.91 -27.61
C MET A 463 -3.54 4.16 -28.91
N VAL A 464 -3.04 2.94 -29.05
CA VAL A 464 -3.31 2.03 -30.18
C VAL A 464 -4.37 1.02 -29.72
N PRO A 465 -5.64 1.17 -30.11
CA PRO A 465 -6.72 0.30 -29.66
C PRO A 465 -6.62 -1.08 -30.33
N ARG A 466 -7.21 -2.09 -29.70
CA ARG A 466 -7.33 -3.46 -30.26
C ARG A 466 -7.95 -3.48 -31.67
N SER A 467 -8.75 -2.48 -32.03
CA SER A 467 -9.41 -2.33 -33.32
C SER A 467 -8.51 -1.86 -34.47
N GLY A 468 -7.31 -1.31 -34.22
CA GLY A 468 -6.39 -0.91 -35.29
C GLY A 468 -5.57 0.35 -35.03
N ALA A 469 -5.87 1.42 -35.77
CA ALA A 469 -5.00 2.59 -35.91
C ALA A 469 -4.81 3.39 -34.60
N ALA A 470 -3.59 3.89 -34.40
CA ALA A 470 -3.24 4.75 -33.28
C ALA A 470 -4.11 6.02 -33.23
N VAL A 471 -4.53 6.40 -32.03
CA VAL A 471 -5.26 7.65 -31.76
C VAL A 471 -4.51 8.50 -30.75
N ARG A 472 -4.45 9.80 -31.01
CA ARG A 472 -3.90 10.81 -30.10
C ARG A 472 -4.87 11.06 -28.95
N VAL A 473 -4.38 11.02 -27.71
CA VAL A 473 -5.21 11.34 -26.54
C VAL A 473 -5.44 12.85 -26.49
N GLN A 474 -6.71 13.26 -26.54
CA GLN A 474 -7.10 14.66 -26.77
C GLN A 474 -6.85 15.58 -25.56
N THR A 475 -6.96 15.06 -24.34
CA THR A 475 -6.66 15.80 -23.11
C THR A 475 -5.50 15.12 -22.41
N TRP A 476 -4.34 15.77 -22.43
CA TRP A 476 -3.07 15.26 -21.93
C TRP A 476 -2.35 16.35 -21.13
N ASP A 477 -2.48 16.31 -19.81
CA ASP A 477 -2.03 17.40 -18.92
C ASP A 477 -0.50 17.57 -18.86
N LEU A 478 0.27 16.58 -19.34
CA LEU A 478 1.73 16.61 -19.39
C LEU A 478 2.28 17.05 -20.75
N SER A 479 1.45 17.58 -21.66
CA SER A 479 1.86 17.96 -23.02
C SER A 479 2.99 18.99 -23.09
N SER A 480 3.14 19.84 -22.07
CA SER A 480 4.22 20.82 -21.91
C SER A 480 5.45 20.29 -21.16
N HIS A 481 5.53 18.98 -20.92
CA HIS A 481 6.60 18.33 -20.17
C HIS A 481 7.18 17.15 -20.94
N ARG A 482 8.47 16.89 -20.73
CA ARG A 482 9.12 15.65 -21.17
C ARG A 482 8.77 14.51 -20.22
N VAL A 483 8.20 13.44 -20.76
CA VAL A 483 7.90 12.20 -20.02
C VAL A 483 8.94 11.13 -20.37
N LEU A 484 9.48 10.45 -19.36
CA LEU A 484 10.58 9.50 -19.52
C LEU A 484 10.11 8.04 -19.39
N ALA A 485 9.03 7.81 -18.65
CA ALA A 485 8.31 6.55 -18.59
C ALA A 485 6.82 6.80 -18.37
N PHE A 486 5.98 5.93 -18.91
CA PHE A 486 4.53 5.89 -18.69
C PHE A 486 4.11 4.44 -18.49
N ARG A 487 3.23 4.15 -17.52
CA ARG A 487 2.65 2.82 -17.28
C ARG A 487 1.19 2.92 -16.85
N VAL A 488 0.31 2.22 -17.56
CA VAL A 488 -1.08 2.02 -17.15
C VAL A 488 -1.15 0.93 -16.07
N ALA A 489 -1.96 1.16 -15.04
CA ALA A 489 -2.23 0.18 -13.99
C ALA A 489 -3.12 -0.96 -14.50
N ARG A 490 -3.04 -2.12 -13.83
CA ARG A 490 -3.84 -3.32 -14.16
C ARG A 490 -5.35 -3.13 -14.01
N ASP A 491 -5.76 -2.06 -13.32
CA ASP A 491 -7.14 -1.60 -13.20
C ASP A 491 -7.68 -0.84 -14.44
N GLY A 492 -6.80 -0.39 -15.35
CA GLY A 492 -7.17 0.38 -16.54
C GLY A 492 -7.66 1.82 -16.29
N VAL A 493 -7.48 2.34 -15.07
CA VAL A 493 -7.97 3.63 -14.58
C VAL A 493 -6.84 4.53 -14.09
N ARG A 494 -5.81 4.01 -13.44
CA ARG A 494 -4.67 4.79 -12.92
C ARG A 494 -3.46 4.69 -13.84
N VAL A 495 -2.63 5.74 -13.89
CA VAL A 495 -1.38 5.78 -14.66
C VAL A 495 -0.24 6.34 -13.82
N ALA A 496 0.94 5.75 -13.95
CA ALA A 496 2.18 6.26 -13.35
C ALA A 496 3.11 6.78 -14.45
N ALA A 497 3.70 7.95 -14.23
CA ALA A 497 4.63 8.58 -15.16
C ALA A 497 5.88 9.10 -14.45
N ILE A 498 7.03 9.06 -15.13
CA ILE A 498 8.24 9.81 -14.75
C ILE A 498 8.29 11.06 -15.62
N VAL A 499 8.32 12.23 -14.99
CA VAL A 499 8.24 13.54 -15.65
C VAL A 499 9.45 14.39 -15.27
N GLN A 500 10.08 15.00 -16.27
CA GLN A 500 11.16 15.97 -16.05
C GLN A 500 10.53 17.32 -15.62
N ILE A 501 10.85 17.81 -14.43
CA ILE A 501 10.33 19.07 -13.86
C ILE A 501 11.51 19.84 -13.28
N GLY A 502 11.96 20.88 -14.00
CA GLY A 502 13.28 21.44 -13.80
C GLY A 502 14.35 20.36 -14.03
N ASP A 503 15.35 20.29 -13.16
CA ASP A 503 16.39 19.26 -13.21
C ASP A 503 15.97 17.90 -12.60
N GLU A 504 14.86 17.85 -11.85
CA GLU A 504 14.39 16.63 -11.18
C GLU A 504 13.53 15.72 -12.08
N ARG A 505 13.63 14.41 -11.85
CA ARG A 505 12.78 13.39 -12.49
C ARG A 505 11.77 12.85 -11.48
N GLN A 506 10.59 13.43 -11.49
CA GLN A 506 9.56 13.21 -10.47
C GLN A 506 8.52 12.18 -10.91
N ILE A 507 8.02 11.39 -9.96
CA ILE A 507 7.01 10.36 -10.21
C ILE A 507 5.61 10.96 -9.99
N ARG A 508 4.76 10.83 -11.00
CA ARG A 508 3.40 11.39 -11.02
C ARG A 508 2.34 10.32 -11.23
N LEU A 509 1.30 10.33 -10.40
CA LEU A 509 0.09 9.51 -10.53
C LEU A 509 -1.01 10.32 -11.21
N GLY A 510 -1.44 9.88 -12.39
CA GLY A 510 -2.58 10.43 -13.11
C GLY A 510 -3.73 9.43 -13.18
N ARG A 511 -4.84 9.85 -13.79
CA ARG A 511 -6.02 9.00 -14.03
C ARG A 511 -6.51 9.08 -15.47
N ILE A 512 -7.01 7.98 -15.99
CA ILE A 512 -7.71 7.86 -17.27
C ILE A 512 -9.20 8.12 -17.03
N VAL A 513 -9.79 9.06 -17.77
CA VAL A 513 -11.23 9.35 -17.74
C VAL A 513 -11.79 9.22 -19.15
N GLN A 514 -12.60 8.19 -19.38
CA GLN A 514 -13.35 8.01 -20.61
C GLN A 514 -14.63 8.86 -20.56
N ARG A 515 -14.83 9.74 -21.55
CA ARG A 515 -15.99 10.63 -21.69
C ARG A 515 -16.63 10.45 -23.06
N SER A 516 -17.64 9.59 -23.12
CA SER A 516 -18.23 9.13 -24.39
C SER A 516 -17.13 8.52 -25.29
N GLU A 517 -16.88 9.10 -26.46
CA GLU A 517 -15.85 8.65 -27.41
C GLU A 517 -14.46 9.23 -27.13
N THR A 518 -14.33 10.21 -26.22
CA THR A 518 -13.04 10.84 -25.91
C THR A 518 -12.36 10.25 -24.68
N VAL A 519 -11.04 10.32 -24.69
CA VAL A 519 -10.16 9.89 -23.60
C VAL A 519 -9.40 11.10 -23.09
N ALA A 520 -9.43 11.29 -21.77
CA ALA A 520 -8.58 12.24 -21.06
C ALA A 520 -7.64 11.49 -20.11
N VAL A 521 -6.37 11.89 -20.04
CA VAL A 521 -5.39 11.38 -19.09
C VAL A 521 -4.68 12.55 -18.43
N GLY A 522 -4.87 12.71 -17.13
CA GLY A 522 -4.52 13.96 -16.45
C GLY A 522 -4.60 13.91 -14.92
N ASP A 523 -4.69 15.10 -14.33
CA ASP A 523 -4.73 15.39 -12.90
C ASP A 523 -3.52 14.79 -12.13
N PHE A 524 -2.31 14.99 -12.65
CA PHE A 524 -1.10 14.31 -12.19
C PHE A 524 -0.57 14.78 -10.81
N LEU A 525 -0.85 13.99 -9.77
CA LEU A 525 -0.37 14.19 -8.39
C LEU A 525 1.07 13.64 -8.22
N PRO A 526 1.94 14.27 -7.42
CA PRO A 526 3.23 13.69 -7.02
C PRO A 526 3.04 12.58 -5.98
N ILE A 527 3.75 11.45 -6.12
CA ILE A 527 3.60 10.29 -5.22
C ILE A 527 4.56 10.37 -4.01
N SER A 528 5.82 10.75 -4.24
CA SER A 528 6.83 10.91 -3.19
C SER A 528 7.80 12.04 -3.54
N ALA A 529 8.31 12.72 -2.52
CA ALA A 529 9.38 13.73 -2.60
C ALA A 529 10.72 13.20 -2.04
N GLU A 530 10.80 11.92 -1.70
CA GLU A 530 12.03 11.27 -1.22
C GLU A 530 12.95 10.86 -2.38
N LEU A 531 12.35 10.47 -3.50
CA LEU A 531 13.02 10.20 -4.78
C LEU A 531 13.21 11.51 -5.55
N VAL A 532 14.46 11.84 -5.85
CA VAL A 532 14.86 13.09 -6.54
C VAL A 532 15.24 12.87 -8.02
N ASP A 533 15.60 11.63 -8.38
CA ASP A 533 15.94 11.22 -9.75
C ASP A 533 15.40 9.80 -9.99
N ALA A 534 14.20 9.70 -10.58
CA ALA A 534 13.61 8.43 -11.00
C ALA A 534 14.06 8.06 -12.44
N VAL A 535 14.35 6.77 -12.64
CA VAL A 535 14.95 6.22 -13.88
C VAL A 535 13.96 5.38 -14.68
N ASP A 536 13.27 4.45 -14.02
CA ASP A 536 12.23 3.61 -14.63
C ASP A 536 11.25 3.10 -13.56
N LEU A 537 10.04 2.70 -13.95
CA LEU A 537 9.03 2.18 -13.02
C LEU A 537 8.13 1.09 -13.62
N ALA A 538 7.55 0.28 -12.74
CA ALA A 538 6.53 -0.72 -13.02
C ALA A 538 5.51 -0.79 -11.87
N TRP A 539 4.32 -1.32 -12.14
CA TRP A 539 3.32 -1.63 -11.10
C TRP A 539 3.68 -2.97 -10.45
N ASN A 540 3.99 -2.95 -9.14
CA ASN A 540 4.23 -4.16 -8.37
C ASN A 540 2.89 -4.87 -8.09
N ASP A 541 1.93 -4.08 -7.62
CA ASP A 541 0.56 -4.42 -7.29
C ASP A 541 -0.29 -3.16 -7.45
N SER A 542 -1.60 -3.24 -7.20
CA SER A 542 -2.49 -2.10 -7.35
C SER A 542 -2.26 -0.98 -6.32
N ASP A 543 -1.52 -1.23 -5.24
CA ASP A 543 -1.25 -0.24 -4.19
C ASP A 543 0.20 0.29 -4.22
N THR A 544 1.10 -0.32 -5.01
CA THR A 544 2.55 -0.08 -4.96
C THR A 544 3.24 -0.10 -6.33
N LEU A 545 4.10 0.88 -6.58
CA LEU A 545 5.04 0.88 -7.70
C LEU A 545 6.40 0.29 -7.29
N ALA A 546 7.01 -0.49 -8.17
CA ALA A 546 8.44 -0.79 -8.13
C ALA A 546 9.19 0.24 -9.00
N VAL A 547 10.18 0.91 -8.43
CA VAL A 547 10.83 2.09 -9.06
C VAL A 547 12.34 2.01 -8.92
N LEU A 548 13.08 2.29 -9.99
CA LEU A 548 14.51 2.61 -9.93
C LEU A 548 14.70 4.11 -9.77
N GLY A 549 15.52 4.54 -8.82
CA GLY A 549 15.88 5.94 -8.67
C GLY A 549 16.89 6.22 -7.58
N LYS A 550 17.10 7.50 -7.28
CA LYS A 550 17.98 7.98 -6.21
C LYS A 550 17.18 8.78 -5.20
N THR A 551 17.50 8.59 -3.92
CA THR A 551 17.08 9.49 -2.83
C THR A 551 18.22 10.43 -2.47
N LYS A 552 17.96 11.40 -1.58
CA LYS A 552 19.03 12.22 -0.98
C LYS A 552 20.04 11.40 -0.17
N ALA A 553 19.66 10.21 0.30
CA ALA A 553 20.56 9.28 1.01
C ALA A 553 21.36 8.37 0.05
N THR A 554 20.80 8.00 -1.11
CA THR A 554 21.44 7.15 -2.13
C THR A 554 21.87 7.93 -3.38
N ALA A 555 22.25 9.20 -3.23
CA ALA A 555 22.49 10.12 -4.34
C ALA A 555 23.57 9.67 -5.35
N THR A 556 24.43 8.73 -4.97
CA THR A 556 25.50 8.16 -5.81
C THR A 556 25.10 6.91 -6.61
N GLN A 557 23.99 6.22 -6.29
CA GLN A 557 23.63 4.94 -6.91
C GLN A 557 22.12 4.80 -7.14
N VAL A 558 21.75 4.43 -8.37
CA VAL A 558 20.37 4.06 -8.72
C VAL A 558 19.99 2.78 -7.98
N THR A 559 18.98 2.88 -7.12
CA THR A 559 18.55 1.84 -6.19
C THR A 559 17.07 1.52 -6.44
N PRO A 560 16.62 0.26 -6.32
CA PRO A 560 15.21 -0.09 -6.41
C PRO A 560 14.45 0.20 -5.11
N TYR A 561 13.23 0.73 -5.25
CA TYR A 561 12.31 1.06 -4.16
C TYR A 561 10.91 0.54 -4.46
N LEU A 562 10.20 0.09 -3.43
CA LEU A 562 8.74 0.06 -3.41
C LEU A 562 8.22 1.45 -2.98
N VAL A 563 7.30 1.99 -3.77
CA VAL A 563 6.71 3.32 -3.61
C VAL A 563 5.18 3.16 -3.56
N PRO A 564 4.57 3.20 -2.36
CA PRO A 564 3.11 3.09 -2.22
C PRO A 564 2.42 4.28 -2.89
N VAL A 565 1.50 4.03 -3.82
CA VAL A 565 0.81 5.11 -4.58
C VAL A 565 -0.15 5.92 -3.70
N SER A 566 -0.38 5.46 -2.47
CA SER A 566 -1.17 6.10 -1.43
C SER A 566 -0.42 7.24 -0.70
N GLY A 567 0.87 7.46 -0.98
CA GLY A 567 1.68 8.53 -0.37
C GLY A 567 2.37 8.17 0.96
N ASN A 568 2.43 6.89 1.31
CA ASN A 568 3.27 6.41 2.41
C ASN A 568 4.78 6.50 2.05
N GLY A 569 5.65 6.46 3.06
CA GLY A 569 7.11 6.47 2.86
C GLY A 569 7.62 5.28 2.04
N ILE A 570 8.69 5.50 1.28
CA ILE A 570 9.24 4.48 0.37
C ILE A 570 10.11 3.44 1.09
N THR A 571 10.25 2.24 0.52
CA THR A 571 11.10 1.17 1.08
C THR A 571 12.08 0.66 0.04
N ALA A 572 13.38 0.60 0.37
CA ALA A 572 14.41 0.03 -0.52
C ALA A 572 14.24 -1.49 -0.68
N VAL A 573 14.64 -2.04 -1.83
CA VAL A 573 14.45 -3.45 -2.21
C VAL A 573 15.80 -4.18 -2.35
N GLY A 574 15.93 -5.30 -1.65
CA GLY A 574 17.08 -6.19 -1.70
C GLY A 574 18.37 -5.62 -1.12
N SER A 575 19.45 -6.39 -1.24
CA SER A 575 20.79 -6.01 -0.79
C SER A 575 21.89 -6.46 -1.77
N GLY A 576 23.14 -6.09 -1.48
CA GLY A 576 24.29 -6.39 -2.35
C GLY A 576 24.49 -5.38 -3.48
N SER A 577 25.47 -5.66 -4.36
CA SER A 577 25.86 -4.73 -5.43
C SER A 577 25.05 -4.95 -6.70
N LEU A 578 24.08 -4.06 -6.96
CA LEU A 578 23.59 -3.85 -8.32
C LEU A 578 24.65 -3.13 -9.18
N GLY A 579 24.68 -3.44 -10.47
CA GLY A 579 25.39 -2.63 -11.47
C GLY A 579 24.67 -1.30 -11.75
N GLU A 580 24.91 -0.71 -12.93
CA GLU A 580 24.12 0.45 -13.34
C GLU A 580 22.71 0.01 -13.75
N ALA A 581 21.74 0.12 -12.84
CA ALA A 581 20.35 -0.28 -13.08
C ALA A 581 19.64 0.69 -14.06
N ARG A 582 19.12 0.16 -15.17
CA ARG A 582 18.54 0.94 -16.31
C ARG A 582 17.10 0.56 -16.70
N SER A 583 16.53 -0.48 -16.09
CA SER A 583 15.15 -0.94 -16.34
C SER A 583 14.64 -1.79 -15.17
N ILE A 584 13.33 -1.73 -14.90
CA ILE A 584 12.69 -2.51 -13.85
C ILE A 584 11.32 -3.05 -14.27
N THR A 585 11.02 -4.27 -13.85
CA THR A 585 9.68 -4.85 -13.96
C THR A 585 9.27 -5.54 -12.68
N ALA A 586 7.95 -5.55 -12.45
CA ALA A 586 7.30 -6.17 -11.31
C ALA A 586 5.89 -6.63 -11.73
N ALA A 587 5.33 -7.56 -10.99
CA ALA A 587 3.97 -8.05 -11.17
C ALA A 587 3.47 -8.66 -9.85
N PRO A 588 2.14 -8.69 -9.61
CA PRO A 588 1.58 -9.21 -8.37
C PRO A 588 2.07 -10.64 -8.06
N GLY A 589 2.40 -10.90 -6.79
CA GLY A 589 2.92 -12.18 -6.33
C GLY A 589 4.20 -12.67 -7.04
N SER A 590 4.91 -11.82 -7.79
CA SER A 590 6.07 -12.16 -8.62
C SER A 590 7.29 -11.30 -8.25
N ARG A 591 8.52 -11.82 -8.42
CA ARG A 591 9.73 -11.11 -7.99
C ARG A 591 9.97 -9.83 -8.80
N ILE A 592 10.55 -8.81 -8.16
CA ILE A 592 11.10 -7.66 -8.87
C ILE A 592 12.32 -8.11 -9.67
N VAL A 593 12.43 -7.62 -10.91
CA VAL A 593 13.52 -7.94 -11.84
C VAL A 593 14.06 -6.64 -12.44
N ILE A 594 15.38 -6.53 -12.47
CA ILE A 594 16.11 -5.32 -12.89
C ILE A 594 17.01 -5.68 -14.07
N GLY A 595 16.99 -4.88 -15.14
CA GLY A 595 18.03 -4.89 -16.16
C GLY A 595 19.08 -3.85 -15.83
N ALA A 596 20.33 -4.27 -15.66
CA ALA A 596 21.48 -3.44 -15.28
C ALA A 596 22.68 -3.68 -16.20
N GLU A 597 23.60 -2.72 -16.27
CA GLU A 597 24.91 -2.92 -16.90
C GLU A 597 25.96 -3.28 -15.84
N ILE A 598 26.69 -4.37 -16.07
CA ILE A 598 27.76 -4.88 -15.20
C ILE A 598 28.98 -5.16 -16.08
N ASN A 599 30.11 -4.53 -15.78
CA ASN A 599 31.37 -4.65 -16.55
C ASN A 599 31.22 -4.37 -18.07
N GLY A 600 30.22 -3.58 -18.48
CA GLY A 600 29.88 -3.30 -19.88
C GLY A 600 28.89 -4.28 -20.53
N GLU A 601 28.44 -5.32 -19.81
CA GLU A 601 27.47 -6.29 -20.29
C GLU A 601 26.08 -6.05 -19.68
N SER A 602 25.02 -6.13 -20.51
CA SER A 602 23.64 -6.08 -20.04
C SER A 602 23.26 -7.38 -19.34
N SER A 603 22.90 -7.27 -18.06
CA SER A 603 22.59 -8.37 -17.17
C SER A 603 21.21 -8.19 -16.51
N ILE A 604 20.47 -9.28 -16.38
CA ILE A 604 19.23 -9.36 -15.63
C ILE A 604 19.53 -9.78 -14.19
N CYS A 605 19.26 -8.86 -13.26
CA CYS A 605 19.36 -9.04 -11.83
C CYS A 605 17.99 -9.40 -11.24
N ARG A 606 17.95 -10.43 -10.39
CA ARG A 606 16.72 -10.95 -9.78
C ARG A 606 16.96 -11.30 -8.31
N GLN A 607 15.91 -11.17 -7.49
CA GLN A 607 15.94 -11.69 -6.12
C GLN A 607 15.82 -13.22 -6.12
N SER A 608 16.32 -13.86 -5.06
CA SER A 608 16.39 -15.32 -4.96
C SER A 608 15.22 -15.97 -4.21
N THR A 609 14.43 -15.15 -3.52
CA THR A 609 13.26 -15.50 -2.72
C THR A 609 12.21 -14.40 -2.81
N LEU A 610 10.93 -14.77 -2.76
CA LEU A 610 9.81 -13.81 -2.69
C LEU A 610 9.54 -13.31 -1.26
N ARG A 611 10.06 -14.00 -0.23
CA ARG A 611 9.67 -13.76 1.17
C ARG A 611 10.53 -12.73 1.88
N ASP A 612 11.83 -12.71 1.62
CA ASP A 612 12.80 -11.89 2.34
C ASP A 612 13.32 -10.72 1.47
N TRP A 613 12.46 -10.22 0.58
CA TRP A 613 12.77 -9.22 -0.48
C TRP A 613 13.44 -7.92 0.02
N ARG A 614 13.35 -7.58 1.31
CA ARG A 614 14.03 -6.42 1.92
C ARG A 614 15.53 -6.64 2.12
N PHE A 615 15.99 -7.89 2.19
CA PHE A 615 17.36 -8.24 2.57
C PHE A 615 18.03 -9.21 1.58
N ASP A 616 17.25 -9.92 0.76
CA ASP A 616 17.73 -10.87 -0.25
C ASP A 616 18.65 -10.20 -1.28
N GLU A 617 19.70 -10.93 -1.67
CA GLU A 617 20.82 -10.41 -2.47
C GLU A 617 20.52 -10.51 -3.98
N TRP A 618 20.88 -9.47 -4.74
CA TRP A 618 20.64 -9.41 -6.17
C TRP A 618 21.53 -10.40 -6.95
N LYS A 619 20.90 -11.41 -7.57
CA LYS A 619 21.57 -12.38 -8.45
C LYS A 619 21.49 -11.91 -9.89
N CYS A 620 22.61 -11.46 -10.44
CA CYS A 620 22.75 -11.00 -11.81
C CYS A 620 23.44 -12.09 -12.65
N ASP A 621 22.70 -13.14 -13.00
CA ASP A 621 23.25 -14.37 -13.61
C ASP A 621 22.89 -14.59 -15.08
N SER A 622 21.99 -13.76 -15.62
CA SER A 622 21.34 -13.99 -16.92
C SER A 622 21.57 -12.81 -17.87
N LEU A 623 22.22 -13.03 -19.01
CA LEU A 623 22.50 -11.95 -19.99
C LEU A 623 21.23 -11.45 -20.69
N GLY A 624 21.06 -10.13 -20.77
CA GLY A 624 19.94 -9.45 -21.42
C GLY A 624 19.63 -8.06 -20.85
N SER A 625 18.70 -7.36 -21.48
CA SER A 625 18.19 -6.05 -21.03
C SER A 625 16.67 -6.03 -20.97
N ASP A 626 16.11 -4.95 -20.42
CA ASP A 626 14.68 -4.61 -20.51
C ASP A 626 13.74 -5.78 -20.12
N PRO A 627 13.83 -6.28 -18.87
CA PRO A 627 12.95 -7.35 -18.41
C PRO A 627 11.51 -6.84 -18.34
N THR A 628 10.54 -7.72 -18.60
CA THR A 628 9.12 -7.39 -18.69
C THR A 628 8.25 -8.57 -18.29
N TYR A 629 7.10 -8.28 -17.68
CA TYR A 629 6.04 -9.23 -17.36
C TYR A 629 4.81 -8.97 -18.25
N TRP A 630 3.81 -9.85 -18.16
CA TRP A 630 2.44 -9.54 -18.58
C TRP A 630 1.91 -8.35 -17.78
N ASN A 631 1.45 -7.29 -18.44
CA ASN A 631 0.71 -6.18 -17.80
C ASN A 631 -0.77 -6.53 -17.62
#